data_AF-A0A016WU32-F1
#
_entry.id   AF-A0A016WU32-F1
#
_cell.length_a   1.000
_cell.length_b   1.000
_cell.length_c   1.000
_cell.angle_alpha   90.00
_cell.angle_beta   90.00
_cell.angle_gamma   90.00
#
_symmetry.space_group_name_H-M   'P 1'
#
loop_
_entity.id
_entity.type
_entity.pdbx_description
1 polymer ?
#
loop_
_entity_poly.entity_id
_entity_poly.type
_entity_poly.pdbx_seq_one_letter_code
_entity_poly.pdbx_strand_id
1 'polypeptide(L)'
;MDKSKMSETTKVDLCRKYFIIGLFCLPLVWLTNFIWFFGEAFCRPSSSCNHTIRKYVVLSGLGVIFWFIVIFSWEFVFQVGCFY
;
A
#
# COMPACT_ATOMS: atom_id res chain seq x y z
N MET A 1 9.72 10.96 14.16
CA MET A 1 9.16 10.00 15.14
C MET A 1 9.96 8.70 15.05
N ASP A 2 10.51 8.28 16.17
CA ASP A 2 11.36 7.08 16.29
C ASP A 2 10.49 5.82 16.14
N LYS A 3 10.62 5.10 15.01
CA LYS A 3 9.78 3.94 14.65
C LYS A 3 9.93 2.76 15.63
N SER A 4 11.01 2.76 16.42
CA SER A 4 11.33 1.70 17.36
C SER A 4 10.43 1.69 18.61
N LYS A 5 9.85 2.85 18.98
CA LYS A 5 9.02 3.00 20.20
C LYS A 5 7.51 2.82 19.99
N MET A 6 7.05 2.59 18.77
CA MET A 6 5.62 2.40 18.51
C MET A 6 5.18 0.98 18.85
N SER A 7 4.11 0.87 19.65
CA SER A 7 3.41 -0.40 19.93
C SER A 7 2.99 -1.07 18.62
N GLU A 8 3.13 -2.40 18.56
CA GLU A 8 2.74 -3.23 17.42
C GLU A 8 1.27 -2.98 17.01
N THR A 9 0.39 -2.70 17.98
CA THR A 9 -1.03 -2.37 17.73
C THR A 9 -1.21 -1.04 17.00
N THR A 10 -0.45 0.00 17.38
CA THR A 10 -0.51 1.32 16.75
C THR A 10 -0.05 1.27 15.29
N LYS A 11 0.92 0.40 14.98
CA LYS A 11 1.40 0.17 13.61
C LYS A 11 0.32 -0.43 12.72
N VAL A 12 -0.46 -1.38 13.25
CA VAL A 12 -1.59 -1.98 12.54
C VAL A 12 -2.69 -0.95 12.28
N ASP A 13 -3.02 -0.12 13.28
CA ASP A 13 -4.01 0.95 13.11
C ASP A 13 -3.59 1.97 12.04
N LEU A 14 -2.31 2.37 12.02
CA LEU A 14 -1.78 3.23 10.97
C LEU A 14 -1.89 2.56 9.60
N CYS A 15 -1.43 1.31 9.46
CA CYS A 15 -1.50 0.58 8.19
C CYS A 15 -2.95 0.50 7.66
N ARG A 16 -3.92 0.21 8.54
CA ARG A 16 -5.35 0.20 8.20
C ARG A 16 -5.86 1.58 7.77
N LYS A 17 -5.47 2.64 8.48
CA LYS A 17 -5.90 4.01 8.18
C LYS A 17 -5.35 4.48 6.82
N TYR A 18 -4.07 4.22 6.55
CA TYR A 18 -3.45 4.48 5.24
C TYR A 18 -4.07 3.64 4.13
N PHE A 19 -4.44 2.39 4.40
CA PHE A 19 -5.15 1.55 3.44
C PHE A 19 -6.52 2.13 3.07
N ILE A 20 -7.31 2.58 4.06
CA ILE A 20 -8.60 3.23 3.84
C ILE A 20 -8.45 4.55 3.06
N ILE A 21 -7.43 5.35 3.37
CA ILE A 21 -7.15 6.59 2.63
C ILE A 21 -6.76 6.30 1.17
N GLY A 22 -5.99 5.24 0.91
CA GLY A 22 -5.64 4.85 -0.46
C GLY A 22 -6.84 4.38 -1.30
N LEU A 23 -7.91 3.92 -0.65
CA LEU A 23 -9.19 3.59 -1.29
C LEU A 23 -9.90 4.81 -1.90
N PHE A 24 -9.51 6.03 -1.51
CA PHE A 24 -10.00 7.30 -2.05
C PHE A 24 -9.32 7.68 -3.39
N CYS A 25 -8.94 6.70 -4.21
CA CYS A 25 -8.23 6.85 -5.50
C CYS A 25 -6.80 7.42 -5.39
N LEU A 26 -6.08 7.17 -4.29
CA LEU A 26 -4.69 7.62 -4.12
C LEU A 26 -3.73 6.43 -4.16
N PRO A 27 -3.32 5.94 -5.36
CA PRO A 27 -2.37 4.83 -5.48
C PRO A 27 -1.01 5.12 -4.84
N LEU A 28 -0.59 6.39 -4.82
CA LEU A 28 0.64 6.83 -4.14
C LEU A 28 0.62 6.56 -2.63
N VAL A 29 -0.56 6.62 -1.99
CA VAL A 29 -0.70 6.35 -0.55
C VAL A 29 -0.56 4.85 -0.26
N TRP A 30 -1.08 3.98 -1.13
CA TRP A 30 -0.84 2.54 -1.03
C TRP A 30 0.63 2.18 -1.29
N LEU A 31 1.29 2.86 -2.23
CA LEU A 31 2.72 2.63 -2.49
C LEU A 31 3.59 3.03 -1.30
N THR A 32 3.34 4.19 -0.70
CA THR A 32 4.09 4.63 0.50
C THR A 32 3.83 3.71 1.69
N ASN A 33 2.58 3.26 1.90
CA ASN A 33 2.25 2.24 2.90
C ASN A 33 3.04 0.95 2.65
N PHE A 34 3.04 0.45 1.40
CA PHE A 34 3.80 -0.73 1.01
C PHE A 34 5.29 -0.58 1.32
N ILE A 35 5.97 0.45 0.80
CA ILE A 35 7.42 0.63 0.96
C ILE A 35 7.81 0.78 2.45
N TRP A 36 7.01 1.53 3.22
CA TRP A 36 7.31 1.81 4.63
C TRP A 36 7.20 0.57 5.51
N PHE A 37 6.15 -0.22 5.31
CA PHE A 37 5.90 -1.43 6.09
C PHE A 37 6.57 -2.68 5.50
N PHE A 38 7.03 -2.68 4.25
CA PHE A 38 7.76 -3.81 3.66
C PHE A 38 9.06 -4.09 4.41
N GLY A 39 9.82 -3.04 4.74
CA GLY A 39 11.01 -3.18 5.58
C GLY A 39 10.69 -3.74 6.97
N GLU A 40 9.56 -3.34 7.56
CA GLU A 40 9.14 -3.83 8.87
C GLU A 40 8.62 -5.28 8.84
N ALA A 41 7.89 -5.66 7.79
CA ALA A 41 7.30 -6.98 7.63
C ALA A 41 8.30 -8.07 7.20
N PHE A 42 9.41 -7.69 6.54
CA PHE A 42 10.40 -8.64 6.02
C PHE A 42 11.77 -8.57 6.72
N CYS A 43 12.23 -7.42 7.23
CA CYS A 43 13.52 -7.33 7.93
C CYS A 43 13.45 -7.68 9.42
N ARG A 44 12.28 -7.62 10.09
CA ARG A 44 12.17 -8.02 11.49
C ARG A 44 11.75 -9.50 11.63
N PRO A 45 12.36 -10.25 12.56
CA PRO A 45 11.97 -11.63 12.83
C PRO A 45 10.53 -11.73 13.35
N SER A 46 9.83 -12.77 12.89
CA SER A 46 8.39 -12.99 12.99
C SER A 46 7.86 -13.07 14.43
N SER A 47 7.26 -11.99 14.94
CA SER A 47 6.25 -12.04 16.00
C SER A 47 4.84 -12.22 15.40
N SER A 48 3.91 -12.86 16.11
CA SER A 48 2.53 -13.15 15.65
C SER A 48 1.75 -11.94 15.10
N CYS A 49 2.06 -10.71 15.55
CA CYS A 49 1.48 -9.47 15.03
C CYS A 49 1.92 -9.14 13.58
N ASN A 50 3.14 -9.54 13.20
CA ASN A 50 3.71 -9.29 11.87
C ASN A 50 2.94 -9.98 10.75
N HIS A 51 2.24 -11.08 11.04
CA HIS A 51 1.48 -11.82 10.03
C HIS A 51 0.28 -11.01 9.51
N THR A 52 -0.37 -10.25 10.39
CA THR A 52 -1.46 -9.35 10.04
C THR A 52 -0.94 -8.16 9.22
N ILE A 53 0.17 -7.54 9.65
CA ILE A 53 0.81 -6.44 8.92
C ILE A 53 1.20 -6.89 7.51
N ARG A 54 1.81 -8.06 7.37
CA ARG A 54 2.22 -8.61 6.07
C ARG A 54 1.03 -8.80 5.12
N LYS A 55 -0.12 -9.25 5.61
CA LYS A 55 -1.36 -9.33 4.80
C LYS A 55 -1.81 -7.96 4.29
N TYR A 56 -1.85 -6.94 5.16
CA TYR A 56 -2.25 -5.59 4.76
C TYR A 56 -1.24 -4.93 3.80
N VAL A 57 0.06 -5.21 3.97
CA VAL A 57 1.11 -4.77 3.04
C VAL A 57 0.90 -5.40 1.66
N VAL A 58 0.74 -6.73 1.59
CA VAL A 58 0.49 -7.43 0.33
C VAL A 58 -0.80 -6.92 -0.34
N LEU A 59 -1.87 -6.70 0.43
CA LEU A 59 -3.13 -6.17 -0.09
C LEU A 59 -2.97 -4.74 -0.64
N SER A 60 -2.19 -3.88 0.04
CA SER A 60 -1.85 -2.54 -0.45
C SER A 60 -1.04 -2.60 -1.74
N GLY A 61 -0.07 -3.52 -1.84
CA GLY A 61 0.71 -3.75 -3.06
C GLY A 61 -0.16 -4.19 -4.25
N LEU A 62 -1.09 -5.13 -4.03
CA LEU A 62 -2.07 -5.54 -5.05
C LEU A 62 -2.95 -4.37 -5.49
N GLY A 63 -3.37 -3.55 -4.54
CA GLY A 63 -4.13 -2.34 -4.83
C GLY A 63 -3.38 -1.35 -5.73
N VAL A 64 -2.08 -1.14 -5.51
CA VAL A 64 -1.25 -0.29 -6.39
C VAL A 64 -1.22 -0.83 -7.80
N ILE A 65 -1.00 -2.14 -7.97
CA ILE A 65 -0.96 -2.80 -9.29
C ILE A 65 -2.31 -2.61 -10.00
N PHE A 66 -3.41 -2.83 -9.29
CA PHE A 66 -4.75 -2.61 -9.84
C PHE A 66 -4.95 -1.17 -10.32
N TRP A 67 -4.62 -0.16 -9.51
CA TRP A 67 -4.71 1.24 -9.92
C TRP A 67 -3.78 1.59 -11.07
N PHE A 68 -2.58 1.00 -11.11
CA PHE A 68 -1.64 1.21 -12.19
C PHE A 68 -2.21 0.71 -13.51
N ILE A 69 -2.85 -0.47 -13.51
CA ILE A 69 -3.55 -1.00 -14.69
C ILE A 69 -4.70 -0.07 -15.10
N VAL A 70 -5.52 0.39 -14.16
CA VAL A 70 -6.65 1.30 -14.46
C VAL A 70 -6.17 2.61 -15.10
N ILE A 71 -5.16 3.26 -14.52
CA ILE A 71 -4.59 4.51 -15.05
C ILE A 71 -3.95 4.24 -16.42
N PHE A 72 -3.17 3.17 -16.54
CA PHE A 72 -2.50 2.84 -17.81
C PHE A 72 -3.49 2.52 -18.92
N SER A 73 -4.55 1.77 -18.62
CA SER A 73 -5.64 1.51 -19.57
C SER A 73 -6.37 2.79 -19.94
N TRP A 74 -6.62 3.70 -18.99
CA TRP A 74 -7.24 5.00 -19.26
C TRP A 74 -6.39 5.86 -20.19
N GLU A 75 -5.09 6.01 -19.90
CA GLU A 75 -4.15 6.75 -20.74
C GLU A 75 -4.06 6.13 -22.15
N PHE A 76 -4.04 4.81 -22.25
CA PHE A 76 -4.01 4.11 -23.54
C PHE A 76 -5.26 4.40 -24.38
N VAL A 77 -6.45 4.34 -23.76
CA VAL A 77 -7.71 4.69 -24.44
C VAL A 77 -7.71 6.16 -24.85
N PHE A 78 -7.23 7.06 -23.99
CA PHE A 78 -7.19 8.48 -24.27
C PHE A 78 -6.24 8.82 -25.41
N GLN A 79 -5.03 8.23 -25.42
CA GLN A 79 -4.05 8.44 -26.48
C GLN A 79 -4.47 7.83 -27.82
N VAL A 80 -5.02 6.60 -27.82
CA VAL A 80 -5.49 5.94 -29.05
C VAL A 80 -6.76 6.60 -29.59
N GLY A 81 -7.69 6.99 -28.70
CA GLY A 81 -8.94 7.63 -29.08
C GLY A 81 -8.79 9.09 -29.53
N CYS A 82 -7.73 9.79 -29.11
CA CYS A 82 -7.46 11.16 -29.56
C CYS A 82 -6.71 11.22 -30.91
N PHE A 83 -6.17 10.09 -31.39
CA PHE A 83 -5.43 10.01 -32.66
C PHE A 83 -6.28 9.58 -33.87
N TYR A 84 -7.56 9.26 -33.65
CA TYR A 84 -8.56 8.93 -34.67
C TYR A 84 -9.58 10.07 -34.81
#